data_AF-A0A6G0UQS8-F1
#
_entry.id   AF-A0A6G0UQS8-F1
#
_cell.length_a   1.000
_cell.length_b   1.000
_cell.length_c   1.000
_cell.angle_alpha   90.00
_cell.angle_beta   90.00
_cell.angle_gamma   90.00
#
_symmetry.space_group_name_H-M   'P 1'
#
loop_
_entity.id
_entity.type
_entity.pdbx_description
1 polymer ?
#
loop_
_entity_poly.entity_id
_entity_poly.type
_entity_poly.pdbx_seq_one_letter_code
_entity_poly.pdbx_strand_id
1 'polypeptide(L)'
;MSELRFDGRVVIVTGAGGGLGRTYALEYAKRGAKVVVNDLGGDRHGTSASTSMADKVVAEIKKNGGEAVANYDSVEFGEKIVETAIKNYGRVDIVINNAGILRDVSFANMKDIDWELIMKVHLKGAYSVAKAAWPHFREQKYGRVINTSSNSGLYGSFGQANYSSAKMALVGLTKTLALEGQKYNILSNTLVPTAGSRLTQTIMPDDLVQALKPEYVTPLVIYLTHESCTETGQIFEGGAGWYGTVQLYRGKGKVIPHATAENIRDNWKTITDMSQARNYQNSELMAELMNALGEIKDTEGSTQAATGGTKRSGLESAAVFEEIAAGIADPANAANAKSVKAILLYVLLKDGSEATKYTLDLKNEPFQVYEGDVKGGEKANVTITVEDSDFAKLARGELNPQKAFMSGKIKVKGNVMLLQRLQTLLEKQKKAKL
;
A
#
# COMPACT_ATOMS: atom_id res chain seq x y z
N MET A 1 -2.22 -29.79 26.39
CA MET A 1 -2.34 -29.44 24.95
C MET A 1 -1.69 -30.54 24.15
N SER A 2 -2.27 -30.94 23.02
CA SER A 2 -1.68 -31.94 22.12
C SER A 2 -0.42 -31.38 21.44
N GLU A 3 0.53 -32.26 21.15
CA GLU A 3 1.75 -31.92 20.42
C GLU A 3 1.44 -31.50 18.97
N LEU A 4 2.16 -30.51 18.43
CA LEU A 4 2.08 -30.14 17.00
C LEU A 4 2.82 -31.19 16.16
N ARG A 5 2.09 -31.86 15.26
CA ARG A 5 2.55 -32.99 14.45
C ARG A 5 2.49 -32.66 12.95
N PHE A 6 3.27 -33.38 12.15
CA PHE A 6 3.39 -33.23 10.70
C PHE A 6 3.24 -34.58 9.99
N ASP A 7 2.53 -35.52 10.60
CA ASP A 7 2.26 -36.83 10.03
C ASP A 7 1.61 -36.69 8.63
N GLY A 8 2.18 -37.37 7.65
CA GLY A 8 1.72 -37.32 6.25
C GLY A 8 2.11 -36.06 5.47
N ARG A 9 2.85 -35.12 6.07
CA ARG A 9 3.35 -33.91 5.39
C ARG A 9 4.75 -34.14 4.81
N VAL A 10 4.99 -33.56 3.63
CA VAL A 10 6.31 -33.55 2.99
C VAL A 10 6.94 -32.16 3.06
N VAL A 11 8.15 -32.09 3.61
CA VAL A 11 8.85 -30.84 3.89
C VAL A 11 10.16 -30.77 3.12
N ILE A 12 10.35 -29.71 2.35
CA ILE A 12 11.64 -29.38 1.74
C ILE A 12 12.33 -28.32 2.62
N VAL A 13 13.55 -28.60 3.05
CA VAL A 13 14.41 -27.62 3.72
C VAL A 13 15.66 -27.41 2.88
N THR A 14 15.86 -26.19 2.37
CA THR A 14 17.06 -25.85 1.58
C THR A 14 18.21 -25.39 2.47
N GLY A 15 19.44 -25.77 2.13
CA GLY A 15 20.61 -25.53 3.00
C GLY A 15 20.49 -26.25 4.34
N ALA A 16 20.01 -27.49 4.32
CA ALA A 16 19.70 -28.29 5.51
C ALA A 16 20.87 -29.12 6.04
N GLY A 17 22.05 -29.04 5.43
CA GLY A 17 23.24 -29.79 5.83
C GLY A 17 23.88 -29.31 7.14
N GLY A 18 23.54 -28.10 7.61
CA GLY A 18 24.05 -27.55 8.87
C GLY A 18 23.25 -26.37 9.39
N GLY A 19 23.66 -25.84 10.55
CA GLY A 19 23.05 -24.66 11.18
C GLY A 19 21.53 -24.77 11.37
N LEU A 20 20.83 -23.67 11.08
CA LEU A 20 19.38 -23.55 11.17
C LEU A 20 18.63 -24.60 10.32
N GLY A 21 19.03 -24.79 9.06
CA GLY A 21 18.37 -25.75 8.17
C GLY A 21 18.41 -27.18 8.72
N ARG A 22 19.54 -27.59 9.32
CA ARG A 22 19.67 -28.90 9.97
C ARG A 22 18.71 -29.04 11.15
N THR A 23 18.59 -28.03 12.02
CA THR A 23 17.70 -28.12 13.19
C THR A 23 16.24 -28.18 12.77
N TYR A 24 15.85 -27.46 11.70
CA TYR A 24 14.51 -27.57 11.13
C TYR A 24 14.24 -28.98 10.61
N ALA A 25 15.14 -29.54 9.79
CA ALA A 25 14.98 -30.86 9.20
C ALA A 25 14.82 -31.96 10.27
N LEU A 26 15.64 -31.94 11.31
CA LEU A 26 15.57 -32.88 12.43
C LEU A 26 14.25 -32.75 13.20
N GLU A 27 13.81 -31.52 13.47
CA GLU A 27 12.58 -31.29 14.24
C GLU A 27 11.32 -31.67 13.45
N TYR A 28 11.25 -31.39 12.14
CA TYR A 28 10.16 -31.86 11.29
C TYR A 28 10.09 -33.40 11.25
N ALA A 29 11.23 -34.06 11.07
CA ALA A 29 11.28 -35.52 11.04
C ALA A 29 10.84 -36.15 12.38
N LYS A 30 11.31 -35.59 13.51
CA LYS A 30 10.86 -35.98 14.86
C LYS A 30 9.34 -35.84 15.03
N ARG A 31 8.74 -34.85 14.36
CA ARG A 31 7.30 -34.59 14.36
C ARG A 31 6.52 -35.35 13.28
N GLY A 32 7.11 -36.34 12.62
CA GLY A 32 6.43 -37.26 11.69
C GLY A 32 6.41 -36.82 10.23
N ALA A 33 7.09 -35.73 9.89
CA ALA A 33 7.20 -35.31 8.50
C ALA A 33 8.17 -36.21 7.70
N LYS A 34 7.93 -36.30 6.40
CA LYS A 34 8.89 -36.82 5.42
C LYS A 34 9.72 -35.66 4.88
N VAL A 35 11.04 -35.70 5.05
CA VAL A 35 11.90 -34.53 4.83
C VAL A 35 12.82 -34.68 3.62
N VAL A 36 12.79 -33.72 2.71
CA VAL A 36 13.84 -33.53 1.69
C VAL A 36 14.89 -32.60 2.26
N VAL A 37 16.06 -33.16 2.53
CA VAL A 37 17.25 -32.45 3.02
C VAL A 37 18.04 -31.99 1.81
N ASN A 38 17.81 -30.75 1.36
CA ASN A 38 18.58 -30.16 0.27
C ASN A 38 19.83 -29.45 0.81
N ASP A 39 21.01 -29.78 0.30
CA ASP A 39 22.23 -29.02 0.54
C ASP A 39 23.24 -29.23 -0.60
N LEU A 40 23.79 -28.14 -1.16
CA LEU A 40 24.83 -28.20 -2.19
C LEU A 40 26.18 -28.68 -1.63
N GLY A 41 26.39 -28.55 -0.32
CA GLY A 41 27.62 -28.90 0.40
C GLY A 41 28.82 -28.00 0.13
N GLY A 42 28.57 -26.79 -0.38
CA GLY A 42 29.61 -25.77 -0.57
C GLY A 42 29.98 -25.03 0.73
N ASP A 43 31.03 -24.22 0.65
CA ASP A 43 31.44 -23.37 1.76
C ASP A 43 30.51 -22.15 1.95
N ARG A 44 30.82 -21.29 2.95
CA ARG A 44 30.00 -20.11 3.26
C ARG A 44 30.06 -19.02 2.18
N HIS A 45 31.02 -19.11 1.28
CA HIS A 45 31.26 -18.15 0.20
C HIS A 45 30.72 -18.66 -1.15
N GLY A 46 30.07 -19.83 -1.15
CA GLY A 46 29.49 -20.44 -2.34
C GLY A 46 30.52 -21.12 -3.24
N THR A 47 31.65 -21.60 -2.68
CA THR A 47 32.65 -22.37 -3.42
C THR A 47 32.52 -23.86 -3.11
N SER A 48 32.87 -24.71 -4.10
CA SER A 48 32.80 -26.19 -4.04
C SER A 48 31.38 -26.78 -3.86
N ALA A 49 31.26 -28.10 -4.06
CA ALA A 49 30.02 -28.86 -3.84
C ALA A 49 30.37 -30.23 -3.23
N SER A 50 29.52 -30.73 -2.33
CA SER A 50 29.70 -32.00 -1.63
C SER A 50 28.35 -32.62 -1.29
N THR A 51 28.21 -33.93 -1.43
CA THR A 51 26.97 -34.62 -0.99
C THR A 51 26.95 -34.85 0.52
N SER A 52 28.13 -34.86 1.15
CA SER A 52 28.31 -35.38 2.52
C SER A 52 27.51 -34.64 3.59
N MET A 53 27.20 -33.35 3.38
CA MET A 53 26.46 -32.54 4.36
C MET A 53 24.99 -32.96 4.44
N ALA A 54 24.33 -33.12 3.28
CA ALA A 54 22.95 -33.61 3.23
C ALA A 54 22.87 -35.08 3.70
N ASP A 55 23.82 -35.92 3.27
CA ASP A 55 23.87 -37.34 3.62
C ASP A 55 23.94 -37.57 5.13
N LYS A 56 24.78 -36.80 5.84
CA LYS A 56 24.92 -36.89 7.30
C LYS A 56 23.60 -36.59 8.02
N VAL A 57 22.89 -35.56 7.59
CA VAL A 57 21.61 -35.18 8.21
C VAL A 57 20.52 -36.21 7.91
N VAL A 58 20.47 -36.76 6.70
CA VAL A 58 19.56 -37.85 6.35
C VAL A 58 19.85 -39.11 7.19
N ALA A 59 21.12 -39.48 7.33
CA ALA A 59 21.53 -40.62 8.14
C ALA A 59 21.12 -40.44 9.61
N GLU A 60 21.29 -39.23 10.14
CA GLU A 60 20.87 -38.89 11.50
C GLU A 60 19.35 -38.97 11.68
N ILE A 61 18.57 -38.41 10.74
CA ILE A 61 17.11 -38.51 10.76
C ILE A 61 16.66 -39.98 10.77
N LYS A 62 17.23 -40.80 9.86
CA LYS A 62 16.90 -42.24 9.76
C LYS A 62 17.30 -43.00 11.03
N LYS A 63 18.47 -42.70 11.60
CA LYS A 63 18.91 -43.29 12.87
C LYS A 63 17.94 -42.99 14.03
N ASN A 64 17.30 -41.83 14.00
CA ASN A 64 16.29 -41.41 14.97
C ASN A 64 14.86 -41.86 14.61
N GLY A 65 14.70 -42.74 13.61
CA GLY A 65 13.41 -43.32 13.22
C GLY A 65 12.54 -42.44 12.32
N GLY A 66 13.07 -41.33 11.80
CA GLY A 66 12.37 -40.46 10.86
C GLY A 66 12.60 -40.84 9.39
N GLU A 67 11.81 -40.23 8.50
CA GLU A 67 11.93 -40.40 7.04
C GLU A 67 12.58 -39.18 6.39
N ALA A 68 13.68 -39.39 5.66
CA ALA A 68 14.31 -38.34 4.87
C ALA A 68 15.02 -38.86 3.62
N VAL A 69 15.14 -37.97 2.63
CA VAL A 69 15.92 -38.15 1.40
C VAL A 69 16.79 -36.92 1.15
N ALA A 70 17.99 -37.14 0.62
CA ALA A 70 18.91 -36.05 0.29
C ALA A 70 18.62 -35.50 -1.11
N ASN A 71 18.87 -34.21 -1.30
CA ASN A 71 19.01 -33.59 -2.61
C ASN A 71 20.28 -32.72 -2.62
N TYR A 72 21.02 -32.72 -3.73
CA TYR A 72 22.32 -32.06 -3.85
C TYR A 72 22.34 -30.89 -4.84
N ASP A 73 21.19 -30.55 -5.42
CA ASP A 73 21.09 -29.50 -6.43
C ASP A 73 21.22 -28.11 -5.79
N SER A 74 21.80 -27.18 -6.55
CA SER A 74 21.71 -25.76 -6.21
C SER A 74 20.25 -25.32 -6.22
N VAL A 75 19.87 -24.44 -5.29
CA VAL A 75 18.54 -23.83 -5.21
C VAL A 75 18.16 -23.04 -6.46
N GLU A 76 19.12 -22.73 -7.33
CA GLU A 76 18.89 -22.21 -8.67
C GLU A 76 17.98 -23.12 -9.50
N PHE A 77 18.13 -24.43 -9.34
CA PHE A 77 17.40 -25.50 -10.03
C PHE A 77 16.28 -26.05 -9.13
N GLY A 78 15.41 -25.16 -8.65
CA GLY A 78 14.37 -25.50 -7.69
C GLY A 78 13.42 -26.59 -8.17
N GLU A 79 13.24 -26.75 -9.48
CA GLU A 79 12.49 -27.84 -10.10
C GLU A 79 13.04 -29.22 -9.73
N LYS A 80 14.36 -29.40 -9.69
CA LYS A 80 15.00 -30.68 -9.34
C LYS A 80 14.83 -31.03 -7.86
N ILE A 81 14.85 -30.00 -7.01
CA ILE A 81 14.63 -30.14 -5.57
C ILE A 81 13.18 -30.58 -5.32
N VAL A 82 12.21 -29.93 -5.96
CA VAL A 82 10.80 -30.31 -5.85
C VAL A 82 10.54 -31.68 -6.47
N GLU A 83 11.16 -31.99 -7.62
CA GLU A 83 11.06 -33.31 -8.25
C GLU A 83 11.54 -34.43 -7.30
N THR A 84 12.56 -34.17 -6.48
CA THR A 84 13.00 -35.11 -5.45
C THR A 84 11.88 -35.42 -4.44
N ALA A 85 11.14 -34.41 -3.98
CA ALA A 85 9.99 -34.60 -3.10
C ALA A 85 8.88 -35.42 -3.78
N ILE A 86 8.55 -35.07 -5.02
CA ILE A 86 7.50 -35.75 -5.79
C ILE A 86 7.86 -37.22 -6.07
N LYS A 87 9.09 -37.51 -6.52
CA LYS A 87 9.52 -38.88 -6.82
C LYS A 87 9.53 -39.79 -5.60
N ASN A 88 9.92 -39.28 -4.43
CA ASN A 88 10.06 -40.09 -3.22
C ASN A 88 8.76 -40.19 -2.41
N TYR A 89 7.95 -39.12 -2.40
CA TYR A 89 6.83 -39.00 -1.46
C TYR A 89 5.49 -38.62 -2.13
N GLY A 90 5.49 -38.35 -3.44
CA GLY A 90 4.29 -38.07 -4.23
C GLY A 90 3.67 -36.69 -4.01
N ARG A 91 4.23 -35.85 -3.13
CA ARG A 91 3.70 -34.52 -2.79
C ARG A 91 4.78 -33.61 -2.20
N VAL A 92 4.44 -32.32 -2.06
CA VAL A 92 5.18 -31.33 -1.27
C VAL A 92 4.17 -30.46 -0.53
N ASP A 93 4.37 -30.24 0.77
CA ASP A 93 3.45 -29.47 1.62
C ASP A 93 4.09 -28.19 2.14
N ILE A 94 5.38 -28.24 2.45
CA ILE A 94 6.10 -27.16 3.14
C ILE A 94 7.44 -26.93 2.44
N VAL A 95 7.77 -25.67 2.17
CA VAL A 95 9.07 -25.24 1.64
C VAL A 95 9.69 -24.22 2.59
N ILE A 96 10.87 -24.55 3.12
CA ILE A 96 11.70 -23.66 3.93
C ILE A 96 12.88 -23.19 3.08
N ASN A 97 12.78 -21.98 2.54
CA ASN A 97 13.85 -21.33 1.80
C ASN A 97 14.88 -20.77 2.79
N ASN A 98 15.87 -21.59 3.14
CA ASN A 98 16.91 -21.29 4.13
C ASN A 98 18.33 -21.21 3.54
N ALA A 99 18.59 -21.84 2.38
CA ALA A 99 19.91 -21.81 1.74
C ALA A 99 20.47 -20.38 1.58
N GLY A 100 21.77 -20.22 1.81
CA GLY A 100 22.40 -18.92 1.80
C GLY A 100 23.92 -18.95 1.94
N ILE A 101 24.55 -17.87 1.50
CA ILE A 101 26.01 -17.65 1.51
C ILE A 101 26.30 -16.18 1.87
N LEU A 102 27.57 -15.83 2.10
CA LEU A 102 28.02 -14.46 2.35
C LEU A 102 29.17 -14.05 1.42
N ARG A 103 29.12 -12.79 1.00
CA ARG A 103 30.13 -12.07 0.19
C ARG A 103 30.23 -10.64 0.71
N ASP A 104 30.58 -10.53 1.99
CA ASP A 104 30.64 -9.24 2.69
C ASP A 104 31.84 -8.44 2.21
N VAL A 105 31.57 -7.24 1.71
CA VAL A 105 32.57 -6.30 1.20
C VAL A 105 31.97 -4.90 1.17
N SER A 106 32.77 -3.87 1.49
CA SER A 106 32.32 -2.48 1.38
C SER A 106 31.79 -2.19 -0.02
N PHE A 107 30.73 -1.37 -0.13
CA PHE A 107 30.04 -1.12 -1.41
C PHE A 107 31.00 -0.73 -2.56
N ALA A 108 31.97 0.16 -2.30
CA ALA A 108 32.94 0.59 -3.31
C ALA A 108 33.88 -0.52 -3.84
N ASN A 109 34.10 -1.58 -3.05
CA ASN A 109 34.98 -2.69 -3.40
C ASN A 109 34.20 -3.93 -3.87
N MET A 110 32.87 -3.86 -3.92
CA MET A 110 32.02 -4.97 -4.34
C MET A 110 32.19 -5.21 -5.83
N LYS A 111 32.50 -6.46 -6.20
CA LYS A 111 32.53 -6.87 -7.60
C LYS A 111 31.14 -7.33 -8.02
N ASP A 112 30.84 -7.23 -9.30
CA ASP A 112 29.55 -7.68 -9.84
C ASP A 112 29.25 -9.15 -9.48
N ILE A 113 30.26 -10.01 -9.51
CA ILE A 113 30.10 -11.43 -9.13
C ILE A 113 29.68 -11.61 -7.66
N ASP A 114 30.12 -10.74 -6.76
CA ASP A 114 29.73 -10.79 -5.34
C ASP A 114 28.25 -10.37 -5.17
N TRP A 115 27.77 -9.45 -6.00
CA TRP A 115 26.35 -9.08 -6.07
C TRP A 115 25.51 -10.20 -6.68
N GLU A 116 25.89 -10.65 -7.88
CA GLU A 116 25.17 -11.66 -8.66
C GLU A 116 24.99 -12.95 -7.88
N LEU A 117 26.06 -13.47 -7.26
CA LEU A 117 26.01 -14.75 -6.55
C LEU A 117 25.07 -14.69 -5.34
N ILE A 118 25.06 -13.58 -4.60
CA ILE A 118 24.14 -13.36 -3.48
C ILE A 118 22.68 -13.33 -3.97
N MET A 119 22.39 -12.56 -5.03
CA MET A 119 21.04 -12.50 -5.60
C MET A 119 20.60 -13.86 -6.15
N LYS A 120 21.52 -14.60 -6.77
CA LYS A 120 21.30 -15.91 -7.38
C LYS A 120 20.92 -16.97 -6.35
N VAL A 121 21.68 -17.08 -5.26
CA VAL A 121 21.42 -18.08 -4.22
C VAL A 121 20.21 -17.70 -3.37
N HIS A 122 20.13 -16.46 -2.89
CA HIS A 122 19.10 -16.08 -1.92
C HIS A 122 17.75 -15.80 -2.56
N LEU A 123 17.68 -14.84 -3.48
CA LEU A 123 16.40 -14.38 -4.03
C LEU A 123 15.93 -15.29 -5.16
N LYS A 124 16.78 -15.51 -6.17
CA LYS A 124 16.44 -16.36 -7.32
C LYS A 124 16.25 -17.81 -6.88
N GLY A 125 17.07 -18.31 -5.96
CA GLY A 125 16.92 -19.65 -5.39
C GLY A 125 15.58 -19.85 -4.68
N ALA A 126 15.23 -18.97 -3.73
CA ALA A 126 13.94 -19.03 -3.04
C ALA A 126 12.74 -18.93 -4.01
N TYR A 127 12.84 -18.03 -5.01
CA TYR A 127 11.87 -17.96 -6.11
C TYR A 127 11.76 -19.29 -6.86
N SER A 128 12.89 -19.89 -7.25
CA SER A 128 12.93 -21.09 -8.09
C SER A 128 12.23 -22.27 -7.42
N VAL A 129 12.57 -22.53 -6.15
CA VAL A 129 11.98 -23.62 -5.36
C VAL A 129 10.50 -23.37 -5.10
N ALA A 130 10.13 -22.16 -4.65
CA ALA A 130 8.72 -21.83 -4.42
C ALA A 130 7.89 -21.92 -5.69
N LYS A 131 8.43 -21.45 -6.82
CA LYS A 131 7.76 -21.50 -8.14
C LYS A 131 7.52 -22.94 -8.59
N ALA A 132 8.49 -23.83 -8.38
CA ALA A 132 8.36 -25.25 -8.72
C ALA A 132 7.34 -25.97 -7.83
N ALA A 133 7.25 -25.64 -6.53
CA ALA A 133 6.28 -26.23 -5.62
C ALA A 133 4.85 -25.71 -5.82
N TRP A 134 4.71 -24.49 -6.35
CA TRP A 134 3.43 -23.76 -6.43
C TRP A 134 2.28 -24.52 -7.13
N PRO A 135 2.48 -25.21 -8.27
CA PRO A 135 1.41 -25.98 -8.91
C PRO A 135 0.85 -27.08 -8.00
N HIS A 136 1.73 -27.81 -7.30
CA HIS A 136 1.35 -28.87 -6.36
C HIS A 136 0.55 -28.32 -5.18
N PHE A 137 1.02 -27.20 -4.60
CA PHE A 137 0.30 -26.53 -3.52
C PHE A 137 -1.12 -26.09 -3.93
N ARG A 138 -1.27 -25.56 -5.15
CA ARG A 138 -2.56 -25.11 -5.69
C ARG A 138 -3.51 -26.28 -5.93
N GLU A 139 -3.02 -27.37 -6.49
CA GLU A 139 -3.80 -28.58 -6.77
C GLU A 139 -4.33 -29.20 -5.47
N GLN A 140 -3.48 -29.35 -4.47
CA GLN A 140 -3.84 -29.97 -3.19
C GLN A 140 -4.52 -29.01 -2.19
N LYS A 141 -4.62 -27.71 -2.52
CA LYS A 141 -5.16 -26.65 -1.65
C LYS A 141 -4.51 -26.60 -0.26
N TYR A 142 -3.19 -26.76 -0.22
CA TYR A 142 -2.39 -26.64 0.99
C TYR A 142 -0.94 -26.32 0.61
N GLY A 143 -0.37 -25.30 1.22
CA GLY A 143 1.06 -25.03 1.14
C GLY A 143 1.53 -24.13 2.27
N ARG A 144 2.77 -24.30 2.72
CA ARG A 144 3.42 -23.41 3.69
C ARG A 144 4.80 -23.03 3.18
N VAL A 145 5.09 -21.74 3.11
CA VAL A 145 6.36 -21.22 2.61
C VAL A 145 6.98 -20.32 3.67
N ILE A 146 8.24 -20.59 4.00
CA ILE A 146 9.07 -19.69 4.80
C ILE A 146 10.19 -19.16 3.93
N ASN A 147 10.29 -17.84 3.82
CA ASN A 147 11.47 -17.18 3.24
C ASN A 147 12.32 -16.60 4.37
N THR A 148 13.62 -16.92 4.36
CA THR A 148 14.54 -16.49 5.42
C THR A 148 15.18 -15.14 5.07
N SER A 149 14.69 -14.07 5.68
CA SER A 149 15.30 -12.74 5.66
C SER A 149 16.37 -12.60 6.76
N SER A 150 16.67 -11.38 7.20
CA SER A 150 17.65 -11.08 8.25
C SER A 150 17.49 -9.64 8.75
N ASN A 151 18.01 -9.35 9.94
CA ASN A 151 18.09 -7.97 10.45
C ASN A 151 18.92 -7.07 9.52
N SER A 152 19.98 -7.57 8.87
CA SER A 152 20.70 -6.82 7.85
C SER A 152 19.79 -6.42 6.68
N GLY A 153 18.81 -7.24 6.31
CA GLY A 153 17.83 -6.92 5.28
C GLY A 153 16.84 -5.84 5.73
N LEU A 154 16.35 -5.92 6.96
CA LEU A 154 15.36 -4.98 7.48
C LEU A 154 15.94 -3.61 7.84
N TYR A 155 17.16 -3.58 8.39
CA TYR A 155 17.74 -2.40 9.01
C TYR A 155 19.04 -1.92 8.34
N GLY A 156 19.55 -2.69 7.37
CA GLY A 156 20.87 -2.45 6.78
C GLY A 156 22.01 -2.99 7.64
N SER A 157 23.16 -3.21 7.02
CA SER A 157 24.40 -3.59 7.69
C SER A 157 25.60 -3.15 6.85
N PHE A 158 26.64 -2.64 7.49
CA PHE A 158 27.84 -2.17 6.78
C PHE A 158 28.52 -3.33 6.04
N GLY A 159 28.88 -3.10 4.77
CA GLY A 159 29.55 -4.12 3.94
C GLY A 159 28.64 -5.23 3.41
N GLN A 160 27.32 -5.10 3.56
CA GLN A 160 26.36 -6.15 3.17
C GLN A 160 25.32 -5.66 2.17
N ALA A 161 25.64 -4.69 1.30
CA ALA A 161 24.65 -4.11 0.37
C ALA A 161 23.93 -5.18 -0.49
N ASN A 162 24.67 -6.12 -1.08
CA ASN A 162 24.14 -7.28 -1.80
C ASN A 162 23.23 -8.16 -0.92
N TYR A 163 23.70 -8.55 0.27
CA TYR A 163 22.99 -9.45 1.17
C TYR A 163 21.72 -8.81 1.75
N SER A 164 21.82 -7.56 2.23
CA SER A 164 20.70 -6.75 2.69
C SER A 164 19.64 -6.60 1.60
N SER A 165 20.03 -6.28 0.36
CA SER A 165 19.11 -6.18 -0.78
C SER A 165 18.39 -7.50 -1.05
N ALA A 166 19.12 -8.62 -1.11
CA ALA A 166 18.51 -9.93 -1.35
C ALA A 166 17.54 -10.32 -0.21
N LYS A 167 17.93 -10.07 1.05
CA LYS A 167 17.14 -10.43 2.23
C LYS A 167 15.88 -9.57 2.38
N MET A 168 15.94 -8.29 2.04
CA MET A 168 14.74 -7.44 2.00
C MET A 168 13.82 -7.80 0.83
N ALA A 169 14.38 -8.18 -0.33
CA ALA A 169 13.58 -8.65 -1.47
C ALA A 169 12.75 -9.91 -1.13
N LEU A 170 13.24 -10.77 -0.24
CA LEU A 170 12.49 -11.93 0.25
C LEU A 170 11.23 -11.53 1.06
N VAL A 171 11.24 -10.38 1.75
CA VAL A 171 10.03 -9.82 2.39
C VAL A 171 8.99 -9.46 1.33
N GLY A 172 9.43 -8.78 0.26
CA GLY A 172 8.56 -8.43 -0.88
C GLY A 172 7.97 -9.68 -1.56
N LEU A 173 8.81 -10.68 -1.84
CA LEU A 173 8.38 -11.96 -2.40
C LEU A 173 7.33 -12.63 -1.50
N THR A 174 7.58 -12.72 -0.19
CA THR A 174 6.63 -13.29 0.77
C THR A 174 5.27 -12.57 0.74
N LYS A 175 5.26 -11.23 0.77
CA LYS A 175 4.00 -10.46 0.77
C LYS A 175 3.15 -10.75 -0.45
N THR A 176 3.75 -10.85 -1.64
CA THR A 176 3.01 -11.18 -2.85
C THR A 176 2.54 -12.64 -2.87
N LEU A 177 3.39 -13.59 -2.49
CA LEU A 177 2.99 -15.01 -2.40
C LEU A 177 1.85 -15.22 -1.41
N ALA A 178 1.82 -14.49 -0.29
CA ALA A 178 0.73 -14.55 0.67
C ALA A 178 -0.61 -14.16 0.05
N LEU A 179 -0.65 -13.08 -0.74
CA LEU A 179 -1.85 -12.61 -1.44
C LEU A 179 -2.30 -13.60 -2.52
N GLU A 180 -1.38 -14.10 -3.35
CA GLU A 180 -1.71 -15.03 -4.43
C GLU A 180 -2.14 -16.42 -3.92
N GLY A 181 -1.58 -16.83 -2.77
CA GLY A 181 -1.76 -18.15 -2.17
C GLY A 181 -3.02 -18.30 -1.30
N GLN A 182 -3.54 -17.20 -0.75
CA GLN A 182 -4.57 -17.22 0.30
C GLN A 182 -5.80 -18.06 -0.09
N LYS A 183 -6.33 -17.88 -1.31
CA LYS A 183 -7.51 -18.61 -1.80
C LYS A 183 -7.30 -20.12 -1.99
N TYR A 184 -6.04 -20.58 -1.96
CA TYR A 184 -5.64 -21.98 -2.08
C TYR A 184 -5.13 -22.56 -0.76
N ASN A 185 -5.28 -21.85 0.37
CA ASN A 185 -4.67 -22.24 1.66
C ASN A 185 -3.15 -22.44 1.55
N ILE A 186 -2.51 -21.56 0.76
CA ILE A 186 -1.06 -21.46 0.67
C ILE A 186 -0.66 -20.22 1.47
N LEU A 187 0.04 -20.44 2.58
CA LEU A 187 0.48 -19.37 3.47
C LEU A 187 1.98 -19.16 3.31
N SER A 188 2.41 -17.90 3.27
CA SER A 188 3.82 -17.53 3.13
C SER A 188 4.18 -16.51 4.18
N ASN A 189 5.22 -16.77 4.98
CA ASN A 189 5.72 -15.83 5.99
C ASN A 189 7.23 -15.61 5.84
N THR A 190 7.71 -14.49 6.36
CA THR A 190 9.14 -14.18 6.42
C THR A 190 9.66 -14.50 7.81
N LEU A 191 10.74 -15.27 7.86
CA LEU A 191 11.50 -15.52 9.08
C LEU A 191 12.73 -14.60 9.13
N VAL A 192 12.97 -13.96 10.26
CA VAL A 192 14.16 -13.17 10.56
C VAL A 192 14.87 -13.85 11.74
N PRO A 193 15.80 -14.77 11.48
CA PRO A 193 16.42 -15.54 12.54
C PRO A 193 17.60 -14.79 13.18
N THR A 194 17.69 -14.88 14.50
CA THR A 194 18.87 -14.47 15.27
C THR A 194 19.48 -15.72 15.90
N ALA A 195 20.52 -16.26 15.26
CA ALA A 195 21.23 -17.45 15.71
C ALA A 195 22.73 -17.36 15.44
N GLY A 196 23.51 -17.86 16.38
CA GLY A 196 24.91 -18.22 16.24
C GLY A 196 25.05 -19.29 15.17
N SER A 197 25.80 -18.97 14.13
CA SER A 197 26.15 -19.94 13.09
C SER A 197 27.56 -19.68 12.61
N ARG A 198 28.04 -20.56 11.74
CA ARG A 198 29.25 -20.34 10.97
C ARG A 198 29.28 -18.91 10.39
N LEU A 199 28.15 -18.39 9.90
CA LEU A 199 28.04 -17.07 9.29
C LEU A 199 28.19 -15.89 10.27
N THR A 200 27.83 -16.04 11.55
CA THR A 200 27.83 -14.94 12.53
C THR A 200 29.09 -14.89 13.40
N GLN A 201 29.93 -15.93 13.37
CA GLN A 201 31.22 -15.98 14.07
C GLN A 201 32.19 -14.84 13.68
N THR A 202 32.00 -14.21 12.53
CA THR A 202 32.84 -13.10 12.08
C THR A 202 32.51 -11.78 12.77
N ILE A 203 31.36 -11.69 13.46
CA ILE A 203 30.84 -10.43 14.02
C ILE A 203 30.39 -10.54 15.49
N MET A 204 30.39 -11.73 16.09
CA MET A 204 29.96 -11.97 17.47
C MET A 204 31.07 -12.65 18.29
N PRO A 205 31.21 -12.32 19.58
CA PRO A 205 32.01 -13.09 20.53
C PRO A 205 31.59 -14.56 20.60
N ASP A 206 32.53 -15.48 20.86
CA ASP A 206 32.29 -16.93 20.84
C ASP A 206 31.26 -17.38 21.88
N ASP A 207 31.25 -16.78 23.07
CA ASP A 207 30.27 -17.05 24.12
C ASP A 207 28.84 -16.68 23.68
N LEU A 208 28.69 -15.56 22.98
CA LEU A 208 27.41 -15.14 22.41
C LEU A 208 26.97 -16.06 21.26
N VAL A 209 27.89 -16.49 20.39
CA VAL A 209 27.60 -17.48 19.33
C VAL A 209 27.10 -18.79 19.93
N GLN A 210 27.71 -19.27 21.00
CA GLN A 210 27.30 -20.50 21.69
C GLN A 210 25.95 -20.34 22.41
N ALA A 211 25.66 -19.14 22.94
CA ALA A 211 24.39 -18.84 23.57
C ALA A 211 23.23 -18.75 22.56
N LEU A 212 23.48 -18.28 21.34
CA LEU A 212 22.46 -18.10 20.29
C LEU A 212 22.21 -19.39 19.49
N LYS A 213 21.77 -20.45 20.16
CA LYS A 213 21.55 -21.75 19.53
C LYS A 213 20.49 -21.71 18.41
N PRO A 214 20.73 -22.32 17.23
CA PRO A 214 19.74 -22.42 16.14
C PRO A 214 18.41 -23.05 16.57
N GLU A 215 18.45 -23.92 17.60
CA GLU A 215 17.29 -24.53 18.22
C GLU A 215 16.29 -23.51 18.78
N TYR A 216 16.71 -22.30 19.13
CA TYR A 216 15.80 -21.25 19.58
C TYR A 216 14.94 -20.64 18.46
N VAL A 217 15.31 -20.83 17.20
CA VAL A 217 14.51 -20.37 16.05
C VAL A 217 13.54 -21.45 15.60
N THR A 218 13.91 -22.71 15.80
CA THR A 218 13.20 -23.89 15.27
C THR A 218 11.71 -23.94 15.66
N PRO A 219 11.30 -23.70 16.93
CA PRO A 219 9.89 -23.71 17.32
C PRO A 219 9.02 -22.72 16.55
N LEU A 220 9.55 -21.55 16.21
CA LEU A 220 8.82 -20.54 15.42
C LEU A 220 8.54 -21.06 14.01
N VAL A 221 9.54 -21.66 13.35
CA VAL A 221 9.38 -22.26 12.01
C VAL A 221 8.36 -23.39 12.01
N ILE A 222 8.43 -24.25 13.02
CA ILE A 222 7.46 -25.34 13.22
C ILE A 222 6.05 -24.77 13.35
N TYR A 223 5.82 -23.79 14.23
CA TYR A 223 4.48 -23.23 14.42
C TYR A 223 3.96 -22.54 13.15
N LEU A 224 4.77 -21.68 12.52
CA LEU A 224 4.36 -20.89 11.34
C LEU A 224 3.95 -21.76 10.14
N THR A 225 4.38 -23.01 10.12
CA THR A 225 4.10 -23.96 9.04
C THR A 225 3.17 -25.10 9.44
N HIS A 226 2.70 -25.12 10.69
CA HIS A 226 1.70 -26.09 11.12
C HIS A 226 0.34 -25.77 10.49
N GLU A 227 -0.50 -26.79 10.30
CA GLU A 227 -1.82 -26.61 9.69
C GLU A 227 -2.78 -25.74 10.50
N SER A 228 -2.57 -25.65 11.82
CA SER A 228 -3.34 -24.76 12.71
C SER A 228 -2.91 -23.29 12.66
N CYS A 229 -1.77 -22.98 12.05
CA CYS A 229 -1.34 -21.59 11.89
C CYS A 229 -2.07 -20.97 10.71
N THR A 230 -2.65 -19.79 10.95
CA THR A 230 -3.41 -19.01 9.96
C THR A 230 -2.66 -17.77 9.47
N GLU A 231 -1.47 -17.49 10.02
CA GLU A 231 -0.68 -16.31 9.68
C GLU A 231 -0.13 -16.40 8.26
N THR A 232 -0.20 -15.28 7.52
CA THR A 232 0.37 -15.15 6.17
C THR A 232 0.74 -13.69 5.90
N GLY A 233 1.79 -13.48 5.10
CA GLY A 233 2.30 -12.17 4.73
C GLY A 233 3.03 -11.41 5.84
N GLN A 234 3.25 -12.08 6.98
CA GLN A 234 3.86 -11.49 8.18
C GLN A 234 5.39 -11.68 8.20
N ILE A 235 6.05 -10.85 9.00
CA ILE A 235 7.48 -10.92 9.27
C ILE A 235 7.65 -11.25 10.74
N PHE A 236 8.31 -12.36 11.05
CA PHE A 236 8.58 -12.77 12.43
C PHE A 236 10.08 -12.84 12.67
N GLU A 237 10.53 -12.19 13.73
CA GLU A 237 11.87 -12.30 14.27
C GLU A 237 11.88 -13.30 15.42
N GLY A 238 12.93 -14.12 15.50
CA GLY A 238 13.06 -15.13 16.55
C GLY A 238 14.49 -15.54 16.82
N GLY A 239 14.83 -15.68 18.10
CA GLY A 239 16.15 -16.08 18.57
C GLY A 239 16.29 -15.93 20.08
N ALA A 240 17.18 -16.69 20.71
CA ALA A 240 17.43 -16.65 22.16
C ALA A 240 16.19 -16.86 23.07
N GLY A 241 15.10 -17.44 22.54
CA GLY A 241 13.83 -17.60 23.26
C GLY A 241 12.90 -16.38 23.20
N TRP A 242 13.28 -15.31 22.51
CA TRP A 242 12.41 -14.19 22.19
C TRP A 242 11.84 -14.33 20.77
N TYR A 243 10.59 -13.90 20.59
CA TYR A 243 9.88 -13.93 19.32
C TYR A 243 9.03 -12.65 19.18
N GLY A 244 9.08 -12.01 18.01
CA GLY A 244 8.36 -10.76 17.77
C GLY A 244 7.91 -10.63 16.32
N THR A 245 6.88 -9.82 16.10
CA THR A 245 6.40 -9.46 14.76
C THR A 245 7.00 -8.13 14.35
N VAL A 246 7.46 -8.03 13.10
CA VAL A 246 7.93 -6.79 12.49
C VAL A 246 6.91 -6.28 11.47
N GLN A 247 6.61 -4.98 11.52
CA GLN A 247 5.63 -4.35 10.63
C GLN A 247 6.14 -3.00 10.13
N LEU A 248 5.69 -2.62 8.92
CA LEU A 248 5.94 -1.30 8.35
C LEU A 248 4.85 -0.34 8.82
N TYR A 249 5.26 0.84 9.28
CA TYR A 249 4.36 1.92 9.64
C TYR A 249 4.62 3.12 8.75
N ARG A 250 3.57 3.81 8.34
CA ARG A 250 3.66 5.08 7.61
C ARG A 250 3.08 6.18 8.49
N GLY A 251 3.81 7.28 8.65
CA GLY A 251 3.31 8.49 9.31
C GLY A 251 2.11 9.08 8.56
N LYS A 252 1.39 10.00 9.21
CA LYS A 252 0.23 10.67 8.58
C LYS A 252 0.66 11.50 7.37
N GLY A 253 1.85 12.08 7.40
CA GLY A 253 2.36 12.96 6.36
C GLY A 253 1.62 14.29 6.29
N LYS A 254 1.80 15.02 5.19
CA LYS A 254 1.21 16.33 4.95
C LYS A 254 0.93 16.54 3.46
N VAL A 255 -0.29 16.94 3.13
CA VAL A 255 -0.64 17.42 1.79
C VAL A 255 -0.09 18.83 1.60
N ILE A 256 0.65 19.05 0.51
CA ILE A 256 1.23 20.34 0.11
C ILE A 256 0.87 20.58 -1.37
N PRO A 257 -0.20 21.33 -1.67
CA PRO A 257 -0.54 21.71 -3.04
C PRO A 257 0.61 22.49 -3.69
N HIS A 258 0.87 22.24 -4.98
CA HIS A 258 1.94 22.90 -5.75
C HIS A 258 3.31 22.91 -5.05
N ALA A 259 3.66 21.83 -4.35
CA ALA A 259 4.85 21.76 -3.51
C ALA A 259 6.14 22.20 -4.23
N THR A 260 6.88 23.12 -3.60
CA THR A 260 8.28 23.39 -3.91
C THR A 260 9.21 22.64 -2.92
N ALA A 261 10.49 22.57 -3.24
CA ALA A 261 11.49 22.00 -2.34
C ALA A 261 11.56 22.76 -0.99
N GLU A 262 11.39 24.08 -1.03
CA GLU A 262 11.36 24.93 0.17
C GLU A 262 10.13 24.61 1.03
N ASN A 263 8.94 24.44 0.42
CA ASN A 263 7.76 24.06 1.18
C ASN A 263 7.91 22.69 1.85
N ILE A 264 8.55 21.72 1.17
CA ILE A 264 8.86 20.41 1.75
C ILE A 264 9.80 20.57 2.96
N ARG A 265 10.89 21.32 2.81
CA ARG A 265 11.84 21.61 3.90
C ARG A 265 11.14 22.25 5.09
N ASP A 266 10.31 23.27 4.84
CA ASP A 266 9.65 24.04 5.90
C ASP A 266 8.57 23.21 6.62
N ASN A 267 8.04 22.17 5.98
CA ASN A 267 7.09 21.22 6.56
C ASN A 267 7.74 19.90 7.00
N TRP A 268 9.07 19.78 6.98
CA TRP A 268 9.76 18.50 7.16
C TRP A 268 9.41 17.81 8.48
N LYS A 269 9.32 18.57 9.59
CA LYS A 269 8.93 18.04 10.90
C LYS A 269 7.56 17.35 10.88
N THR A 270 6.59 17.91 10.16
CA THR A 270 5.24 17.35 10.01
C THR A 270 5.25 16.13 9.08
N ILE A 271 6.02 16.19 7.98
CA ILE A 271 6.16 15.09 7.02
C ILE A 271 6.73 13.85 7.72
N THR A 272 7.72 14.04 8.60
CA THR A 272 8.41 12.96 9.32
C THR A 272 7.79 12.62 10.67
N ASP A 273 6.63 13.19 11.03
CA ASP A 273 5.97 12.87 12.29
C ASP A 273 5.35 11.46 12.27
N MET A 274 5.80 10.63 13.20
CA MET A 274 5.36 9.24 13.36
C MET A 274 4.38 9.05 14.54
N SER A 275 4.00 10.11 15.25
CA SER A 275 3.08 10.05 16.40
C SER A 275 1.70 9.47 16.06
N GLN A 276 1.27 9.64 14.80
CA GLN A 276 0.03 9.10 14.24
C GLN A 276 0.29 8.01 13.18
N ALA A 277 1.47 7.38 13.22
CA ALA A 277 1.79 6.35 12.25
C ALA A 277 0.91 5.11 12.42
N ARG A 278 0.54 4.49 11.30
CA ARG A 278 -0.21 3.23 11.28
C ARG A 278 0.36 2.25 10.27
N ASN A 279 0.06 0.97 10.49
CA ASN A 279 0.32 -0.08 9.52
C ASN A 279 -0.76 -0.01 8.42
N TYR A 280 -0.32 0.08 7.17
CA TYR A 280 -1.21 0.16 6.01
C TYR A 280 -1.22 -1.15 5.24
N GLN A 281 -2.40 -1.59 4.82
CA GLN A 281 -2.58 -2.59 3.78
C GLN A 281 -2.50 -1.92 2.40
N ASN A 282 -1.98 -2.63 1.40
CA ASN A 282 -1.82 -2.08 0.05
C ASN A 282 -3.15 -1.58 -0.53
N SER A 283 -4.26 -2.25 -0.21
CA SER A 283 -5.62 -1.85 -0.63
C SER A 283 -6.08 -0.51 -0.07
N GLU A 284 -5.52 -0.04 1.06
CA GLU A 284 -5.90 1.22 1.70
C GLU A 284 -5.17 2.42 1.09
N LEU A 285 -4.01 2.20 0.46
CA LEU A 285 -3.16 3.29 -0.02
C LEU A 285 -3.83 4.14 -1.11
N MET A 286 -4.69 3.55 -1.95
CA MET A 286 -5.46 4.30 -2.95
C MET A 286 -6.52 5.20 -2.31
N ALA A 287 -7.18 4.75 -1.24
CA ALA A 287 -8.13 5.58 -0.51
C ALA A 287 -7.44 6.81 0.11
N GLU A 288 -6.25 6.62 0.67
CA GLU A 288 -5.44 7.71 1.23
C GLU A 288 -5.01 8.72 0.16
N LEU A 289 -4.65 8.24 -1.03
CA LEU A 289 -4.32 9.12 -2.15
C LEU A 289 -5.54 9.93 -2.59
N MET A 290 -6.72 9.32 -2.67
CA MET A 290 -7.97 10.02 -3.03
C MET A 290 -8.35 11.07 -1.98
N ASN A 291 -8.17 10.79 -0.69
CA ASN A 291 -8.37 11.76 0.38
C ASN A 291 -7.42 12.95 0.24
N ALA A 292 -6.13 12.68 -0.02
CA ALA A 292 -5.15 13.74 -0.25
C ALA A 292 -5.48 14.61 -1.47
N LEU A 293 -5.97 14.01 -2.57
CA LEU A 293 -6.45 14.76 -3.74
C LEU A 293 -7.69 15.62 -3.42
N GLY A 294 -8.57 15.16 -2.53
CA GLY A 294 -9.67 15.95 -1.99
C GLY A 294 -9.17 17.19 -1.25
N GLU A 295 -8.22 17.01 -0.31
CA GLU A 295 -7.62 18.11 0.44
C GLU A 295 -6.95 19.16 -0.45
N ILE A 296 -6.29 18.74 -1.55
CA ILE A 296 -5.70 19.66 -2.53
C ILE A 296 -6.77 20.54 -3.16
N LYS A 297 -7.87 19.94 -3.63
CA LYS A 297 -8.97 20.68 -4.27
C LYS A 297 -9.61 21.68 -3.30
N ASP A 298 -9.80 21.28 -2.05
CA ASP A 298 -10.36 22.15 -1.02
C ASP A 298 -9.41 23.33 -0.71
N THR A 299 -8.10 23.05 -0.67
CA THR A 299 -7.07 24.07 -0.41
C THR A 299 -6.94 25.05 -1.58
N GLU A 300 -6.91 24.57 -2.81
CA GLU A 300 -6.89 25.42 -4.02
C GLU A 300 -8.15 26.28 -4.13
N GLY A 301 -9.32 25.74 -3.79
CA GLY A 301 -10.57 26.49 -3.68
C GLY A 301 -10.51 27.60 -2.62
N SER A 302 -9.79 27.38 -1.50
CA SER A 302 -9.58 28.41 -0.46
C SER A 302 -8.51 29.45 -0.81
N THR A 303 -7.51 29.09 -1.63
CA THR A 303 -6.38 29.99 -1.97
C THR A 303 -6.77 31.00 -3.05
N GLN A 304 -7.64 30.62 -3.99
CA GLN A 304 -8.24 31.56 -4.95
C GLN A 304 -9.12 32.63 -4.29
N ALA A 305 -9.60 32.40 -3.06
CA ALA A 305 -10.31 33.40 -2.27
C ALA A 305 -9.39 34.45 -1.62
N ALA A 306 -8.08 34.23 -1.57
CA ALA A 306 -7.13 35.06 -0.80
C ALA A 306 -6.25 36.02 -1.63
N THR A 307 -6.14 35.86 -2.96
CA THR A 307 -5.21 36.67 -3.80
C THR A 307 -5.89 37.52 -4.87
N GLY A 308 -7.02 38.16 -4.53
CA GLY A 308 -7.74 39.09 -5.42
C GLY A 308 -8.20 40.33 -4.68
N GLY A 309 -7.27 41.22 -4.36
CA GLY A 309 -7.53 42.51 -3.72
C GLY A 309 -8.19 43.52 -4.66
N THR A 310 -9.49 43.37 -4.88
CA THR A 310 -10.45 44.46 -5.04
C THR A 310 -11.66 44.08 -4.20
N LYS A 311 -12.03 44.92 -3.21
CA LYS A 311 -13.10 44.69 -2.22
C LYS A 311 -14.25 43.84 -2.79
N ARG A 312 -14.24 42.54 -2.50
CA ARG A 312 -15.36 41.63 -2.74
C ARG A 312 -16.15 41.51 -1.45
N SER A 313 -17.48 41.66 -1.54
CA SER A 313 -18.38 41.35 -0.43
C SER A 313 -18.15 39.89 -0.02
N GLY A 314 -17.86 39.65 1.27
CA GLY A 314 -17.47 38.34 1.81
C GLY A 314 -18.61 37.33 1.91
N LEU A 315 -19.30 37.12 0.78
CA LEU A 315 -20.49 36.31 0.61
C LEU A 315 -20.18 35.15 -0.35
N GLU A 316 -20.67 33.95 -0.04
CA GLU A 316 -20.44 32.73 -0.83
C GLU A 316 -21.04 32.86 -2.25
N SER A 317 -22.12 33.62 -2.37
CA SER A 317 -22.79 33.92 -3.64
C SER A 317 -22.01 34.82 -4.59
N ALA A 318 -21.05 35.62 -4.12
CA ALA A 318 -20.35 36.58 -4.96
C ALA A 318 -19.63 35.90 -6.12
N ALA A 319 -18.97 34.76 -5.85
CA ALA A 319 -18.30 33.95 -6.86
C ALA A 319 -19.29 33.38 -7.91
N VAL A 320 -20.51 33.04 -7.50
CA VAL A 320 -21.56 32.55 -8.40
C VAL A 320 -21.99 33.65 -9.38
N PHE A 321 -22.15 34.89 -8.91
CA PHE A 321 -22.51 36.01 -9.80
C PHE A 321 -21.37 36.40 -10.74
N GLU A 322 -20.12 36.27 -10.32
CA GLU A 322 -18.96 36.45 -11.21
C GLU A 322 -18.89 35.37 -12.30
N GLU A 323 -19.17 34.11 -11.97
CA GLU A 323 -19.24 33.04 -12.96
C GLU A 323 -20.38 33.27 -13.96
N ILE A 324 -21.54 33.71 -13.47
CA ILE A 324 -22.67 34.10 -14.34
C ILE A 324 -22.27 35.28 -15.25
N ALA A 325 -21.59 36.29 -14.70
CA ALA A 325 -21.10 37.45 -15.46
C ALA A 325 -20.12 37.03 -16.58
N ALA A 326 -19.13 36.19 -16.24
CA ALA A 326 -18.18 35.65 -17.20
C ALA A 326 -18.87 34.77 -18.27
N GLY A 327 -19.83 33.95 -17.86
CA GLY A 327 -20.61 33.12 -18.76
C GLY A 327 -21.46 33.92 -19.74
N ILE A 328 -21.98 35.08 -19.35
CA ILE A 328 -22.74 35.99 -20.22
C ILE A 328 -21.83 36.78 -21.17
N ALA A 329 -20.62 37.12 -20.74
CA ALA A 329 -19.63 37.82 -21.57
C ALA A 329 -19.03 36.94 -22.68
N ASP A 330 -19.15 35.61 -22.56
CA ASP A 330 -18.71 34.65 -23.58
C ASP A 330 -19.63 34.69 -24.83
N PRO A 331 -19.08 35.00 -26.02
CA PRO A 331 -19.83 35.02 -27.28
C PRO A 331 -20.58 33.71 -27.60
N ALA A 332 -20.07 32.55 -27.14
CA ALA A 332 -20.71 31.25 -27.34
C ALA A 332 -22.05 31.12 -26.56
N ASN A 333 -22.22 31.92 -25.51
CA ASN A 333 -23.41 31.93 -24.65
C ASN A 333 -24.31 33.17 -24.87
N ALA A 334 -23.94 34.08 -25.77
CA ALA A 334 -24.70 35.30 -26.05
C ALA A 334 -26.14 35.00 -26.54
N ALA A 335 -26.33 33.96 -27.35
CA ALA A 335 -27.66 33.54 -27.84
C ALA A 335 -28.60 33.10 -26.71
N ASN A 336 -28.02 32.54 -25.65
CA ASN A 336 -28.68 32.04 -24.47
C ASN A 336 -29.14 33.22 -23.59
N ALA A 337 -28.28 34.22 -23.34
CA ALA A 337 -28.64 35.46 -22.63
C ALA A 337 -29.70 36.29 -23.36
N LYS A 338 -29.62 36.40 -24.70
CA LYS A 338 -30.63 37.08 -25.57
C LYS A 338 -32.05 36.53 -25.42
N SER A 339 -32.22 35.28 -24.97
CA SER A 339 -33.52 34.64 -24.83
C SER A 339 -34.30 35.07 -23.56
N VAL A 340 -33.62 35.66 -22.57
CA VAL A 340 -34.20 36.01 -21.27
C VAL A 340 -34.95 37.34 -21.31
N LYS A 341 -34.38 38.37 -21.97
CA LYS A 341 -34.99 39.70 -22.19
C LYS A 341 -35.61 40.33 -20.94
N ALA A 342 -34.91 40.24 -19.81
CA ALA A 342 -35.43 40.71 -18.53
C ALA A 342 -34.31 41.16 -17.57
N ILE A 343 -34.67 41.97 -16.58
CA ILE A 343 -33.83 42.36 -15.46
C ILE A 343 -34.23 41.53 -14.23
N LEU A 344 -33.27 40.83 -13.64
CA LEU A 344 -33.46 40.04 -12.43
C LEU A 344 -32.65 40.66 -11.28
N LEU A 345 -33.28 40.85 -10.14
CA LEU A 345 -32.65 41.35 -8.92
C LEU A 345 -32.59 40.24 -7.87
N TYR A 346 -31.40 39.91 -7.40
CA TYR A 346 -31.17 39.02 -6.28
C TYR A 346 -30.91 39.86 -5.04
N VAL A 347 -31.68 39.62 -3.99
CA VAL A 347 -31.50 40.20 -2.66
C VAL A 347 -30.97 39.10 -1.76
N LEU A 348 -29.71 39.21 -1.35
CA LEU A 348 -29.03 38.16 -0.61
C LEU A 348 -29.03 38.51 0.85
N LEU A 349 -29.50 37.55 1.66
CA LEU A 349 -29.58 37.68 3.09
C LEU A 349 -28.37 37.02 3.74
N LYS A 350 -27.93 37.57 4.87
CA LYS A 350 -27.04 36.92 5.81
C LYS A 350 -27.67 37.04 7.20
N ASP A 351 -27.92 35.90 7.82
CA ASP A 351 -28.58 35.82 9.13
C ASP A 351 -29.93 36.57 9.16
N GLY A 352 -30.72 36.43 8.08
CA GLY A 352 -32.04 37.04 7.94
C GLY A 352 -32.07 38.52 7.56
N SER A 353 -30.90 39.18 7.48
CA SER A 353 -30.77 40.60 7.13
C SER A 353 -30.19 40.77 5.73
N GLU A 354 -30.64 41.79 4.99
CA GLU A 354 -30.12 42.10 3.66
C GLU A 354 -28.62 42.42 3.74
N ALA A 355 -27.81 41.59 3.07
CA ALA A 355 -26.37 41.72 3.04
C ALA A 355 -25.88 42.42 1.77
N THR A 356 -26.41 42.01 0.60
CA THR A 356 -26.12 42.68 -0.67
C THR A 356 -27.22 42.39 -1.71
N LYS A 357 -27.11 43.03 -2.86
CA LYS A 357 -27.93 42.75 -4.03
C LYS A 357 -27.09 42.54 -5.27
N TYR A 358 -27.57 41.69 -6.18
CA TYR A 358 -27.02 41.55 -7.52
C TYR A 358 -28.09 41.74 -8.58
N THR A 359 -27.78 42.52 -9.60
CA THR A 359 -28.65 42.74 -10.75
C THR A 359 -28.08 42.04 -11.98
N LEU A 360 -28.90 41.21 -12.62
CA LEU A 360 -28.66 40.65 -13.94
C LEU A 360 -29.53 41.42 -14.92
N ASP A 361 -28.94 42.35 -15.67
CA ASP A 361 -29.60 43.06 -16.76
C ASP A 361 -29.38 42.33 -18.08
N LEU A 362 -30.35 41.48 -18.43
CA LEU A 362 -30.38 40.72 -19.68
C LEU A 362 -31.47 41.26 -20.63
N LYS A 363 -31.91 42.51 -20.41
CA LYS A 363 -33.02 43.09 -21.17
C LYS A 363 -32.53 43.65 -22.50
N ASN A 364 -31.44 44.42 -22.48
CA ASN A 364 -30.84 45.07 -23.63
C ASN A 364 -29.33 44.84 -23.66
N GLU A 365 -28.74 44.76 -24.85
CA GLU A 365 -27.28 44.67 -24.99
C GLU A 365 -26.61 46.04 -24.77
N PRO A 366 -25.42 46.08 -24.14
CA PRO A 366 -24.66 44.95 -23.63
C PRO A 366 -25.26 44.38 -22.34
N PHE A 367 -25.38 43.04 -22.27
CA PHE A 367 -25.87 42.36 -21.07
C PHE A 367 -24.87 42.50 -19.92
N GLN A 368 -25.39 42.72 -18.72
CA GLN A 368 -24.55 43.02 -17.57
C GLN A 368 -25.00 42.27 -16.33
N VAL A 369 -24.02 41.90 -15.51
CA VAL A 369 -24.23 41.42 -14.16
C VAL A 369 -23.40 42.33 -13.26
N TYR A 370 -24.03 42.91 -12.25
CA TYR A 370 -23.35 43.83 -11.34
C TYR A 370 -23.95 43.77 -9.93
N GLU A 371 -23.12 44.10 -8.95
CA GLU A 371 -23.55 44.28 -7.57
C GLU A 371 -24.30 45.62 -7.42
N GLY A 372 -25.42 45.59 -6.69
CA GLY A 372 -26.28 46.73 -6.42
C GLY A 372 -27.68 46.63 -7.03
N ASP A 373 -28.50 47.63 -6.70
CA ASP A 373 -29.86 47.79 -7.21
C ASP A 373 -29.90 48.07 -8.73
N VAL A 374 -31.06 47.84 -9.33
CA VAL A 374 -31.32 48.10 -10.76
C VAL A 374 -31.04 49.57 -11.09
N LYS A 375 -30.19 49.81 -12.09
CA LYS A 375 -29.77 51.15 -12.53
C LYS A 375 -30.70 51.73 -13.61
N GLY A 376 -30.59 53.04 -13.86
CA GLY A 376 -31.23 53.70 -15.01
C GLY A 376 -32.74 53.95 -14.90
N GLY A 377 -33.33 53.89 -13.69
CA GLY A 377 -34.76 54.13 -13.47
C GLY A 377 -35.67 52.97 -13.90
N GLU A 378 -35.08 51.84 -14.33
CA GLU A 378 -35.81 50.61 -14.65
C GLU A 378 -36.24 49.86 -13.37
N LYS A 379 -37.18 48.92 -13.52
CA LYS A 379 -37.62 48.03 -12.43
C LYS A 379 -37.27 46.58 -12.75
N ALA A 380 -36.85 45.83 -11.74
CA ALA A 380 -36.63 44.39 -11.87
C ALA A 380 -37.93 43.70 -12.32
N ASN A 381 -37.82 42.83 -13.34
CA ASN A 381 -38.93 41.98 -13.76
C ASN A 381 -39.20 40.86 -12.76
N VAL A 382 -38.14 40.41 -12.06
CA VAL A 382 -38.21 39.45 -10.95
C VAL A 382 -37.23 39.86 -9.86
N THR A 383 -37.68 39.81 -8.61
CA THR A 383 -36.83 39.92 -7.43
C THR A 383 -36.83 38.59 -6.68
N ILE A 384 -35.64 38.09 -6.35
CA ILE A 384 -35.41 36.82 -5.66
C ILE A 384 -34.71 37.13 -4.35
N THR A 385 -35.31 36.77 -3.23
CA THR A 385 -34.71 36.95 -1.90
C THR A 385 -34.37 35.59 -1.31
N VAL A 386 -33.12 35.40 -0.90
CA VAL A 386 -32.58 34.11 -0.45
C VAL A 386 -31.36 34.32 0.46
N GLU A 387 -31.17 33.44 1.44
CA GLU A 387 -29.93 33.40 2.24
C GLU A 387 -28.72 33.07 1.36
N ASP A 388 -27.62 33.76 1.58
CA ASP A 388 -26.37 33.62 0.82
C ASP A 388 -25.92 32.16 0.70
N SER A 389 -25.94 31.45 1.83
CA SER A 389 -25.56 30.02 1.91
C SER A 389 -26.54 29.09 1.17
N ASP A 390 -27.83 29.41 1.15
CA ASP A 390 -28.83 28.63 0.42
C ASP A 390 -28.74 28.93 -1.09
N PHE A 391 -28.40 30.16 -1.48
CA PHE A 391 -28.12 30.50 -2.88
C PHE A 391 -26.91 29.76 -3.44
N ALA A 392 -25.81 29.71 -2.68
CA ALA A 392 -24.62 28.95 -3.06
C ALA A 392 -24.93 27.44 -3.24
N LYS A 393 -25.76 26.86 -2.37
CA LYS A 393 -26.22 25.46 -2.52
C LYS A 393 -27.11 25.24 -3.74
N LEU A 394 -27.96 26.20 -4.09
CA LEU A 394 -28.79 26.14 -5.31
C LEU A 394 -27.92 26.14 -6.57
N ALA A 395 -26.90 27.00 -6.63
CA ALA A 395 -25.98 27.08 -7.76
C ALA A 395 -25.19 25.77 -7.97
N ARG A 396 -24.71 25.18 -6.86
CA ARG A 396 -24.03 23.89 -6.87
C ARG A 396 -24.94 22.69 -7.17
N GLY A 397 -26.26 22.86 -7.05
CA GLY A 397 -27.24 21.79 -7.26
C GLY A 397 -27.45 20.89 -6.03
N GLU A 398 -26.92 21.30 -4.88
CA GLU A 398 -27.07 20.62 -3.59
C GLU A 398 -28.44 20.90 -2.94
N LEU A 399 -29.09 21.99 -3.36
CA LEU A 399 -30.44 22.34 -2.95
C LEU A 399 -31.38 22.34 -4.16
N ASN A 400 -32.52 21.66 -4.06
CA ASN A 400 -33.52 21.63 -5.12
C ASN A 400 -34.31 22.97 -5.14
N PRO A 401 -34.38 23.69 -6.27
CA PRO A 401 -35.04 25.00 -6.35
C PRO A 401 -36.54 24.99 -6.03
N GLN A 402 -37.29 23.96 -6.46
CA GLN A 402 -38.73 23.86 -6.17
C GLN A 402 -38.97 23.64 -4.67
N LYS A 403 -38.18 22.76 -4.05
CA LYS A 403 -38.26 22.50 -2.60
C LYS A 403 -37.88 23.74 -1.78
N ALA A 404 -36.88 24.50 -2.21
CA ALA A 404 -36.44 25.72 -1.54
C ALA A 404 -37.49 26.85 -1.64
N PHE A 405 -38.19 26.96 -2.76
CA PHE A 405 -39.33 27.87 -2.89
C PHE A 405 -40.52 27.45 -2.00
N MET A 406 -40.92 26.17 -2.06
CA MET A 406 -42.06 25.67 -1.26
C MET A 406 -41.82 25.74 0.26
N SER A 407 -40.57 25.63 0.71
CA SER A 407 -40.19 25.76 2.12
C SER A 407 -39.99 27.21 2.58
N GLY A 408 -40.19 28.20 1.70
CA GLY A 408 -40.05 29.62 2.02
C GLY A 408 -38.61 30.12 2.12
N LYS A 409 -37.60 29.27 1.83
CA LYS A 409 -36.18 29.63 1.80
C LYS A 409 -35.81 30.57 0.64
N ILE A 410 -36.57 30.49 -0.45
CA ILE A 410 -36.51 31.45 -1.55
C ILE A 410 -37.84 32.16 -1.62
N LYS A 411 -37.82 33.48 -1.60
CA LYS A 411 -39.00 34.31 -1.87
C LYS A 411 -38.84 34.96 -3.24
N VAL A 412 -39.87 34.87 -4.06
CA VAL A 412 -39.87 35.43 -5.42
C VAL A 412 -41.01 36.42 -5.55
N LYS A 413 -40.71 37.60 -6.08
CA LYS A 413 -41.68 38.66 -6.39
C LYS A 413 -41.54 39.06 -7.86
N GLY A 414 -42.65 39.21 -8.58
CA GLY A 414 -42.64 39.56 -10.01
C GLY A 414 -42.98 38.36 -10.91
N ASN A 415 -42.48 38.36 -12.16
CA ASN A 415 -42.86 37.36 -13.17
C ASN A 415 -42.13 36.01 -12.98
N VAL A 416 -42.70 35.13 -12.17
CA VAL A 416 -42.14 33.82 -11.77
C VAL A 416 -41.82 32.91 -12.97
N MET A 417 -42.51 33.05 -14.10
CA MET A 417 -42.25 32.26 -15.32
C MET A 417 -40.85 32.50 -15.93
N LEU A 418 -40.22 33.63 -15.60
CA LEU A 418 -38.85 33.93 -16.05
C LEU A 418 -37.79 33.09 -15.31
N LEU A 419 -38.10 32.56 -14.11
CA LEU A 419 -37.17 31.69 -13.38
C LEU A 419 -37.00 30.33 -14.05
N GLN A 420 -38.04 29.79 -14.67
CA GLN A 420 -37.96 28.52 -15.42
C GLN A 420 -37.06 28.66 -16.66
N ARG A 421 -37.11 29.83 -17.32
CA ARG A 421 -36.24 30.15 -18.46
C ARG A 421 -34.77 30.29 -18.01
N LEU A 422 -34.54 30.92 -16.87
CA LEU A 422 -33.20 31.03 -16.27
C LEU A 422 -32.65 29.67 -15.82
N GLN A 423 -33.47 28.80 -15.22
CA GLN A 423 -33.05 27.46 -14.86
C GLN A 423 -32.65 26.65 -16.11
N THR A 424 -33.42 26.76 -17.19
CA THR A 424 -33.10 26.12 -18.48
C THR A 424 -31.76 26.63 -19.06
N LEU A 425 -31.44 27.91 -18.83
CA LEU A 425 -30.16 28.54 -19.22
C LEU A 425 -28.98 27.91 -18.46
N LEU A 426 -29.10 27.84 -17.13
CA LEU A 426 -28.06 27.31 -16.24
C LEU A 426 -27.83 25.81 -16.44
N GLU A 427 -28.91 25.04 -16.69
CA GLU A 427 -28.81 23.61 -17.00
C GLU A 427 -28.16 23.34 -18.36
N LYS A 428 -28.43 24.17 -19.37
CA LYS A 428 -27.77 24.07 -20.69
C LYS A 428 -26.28 24.43 -20.62
N GLN A 429 -25.89 25.39 -19.77
CA GLN A 429 -24.48 25.68 -19.50
C GLN A 429 -23.76 24.53 -18.78
N LYS A 430 -24.41 23.85 -17.82
CA LYS A 430 -23.86 22.63 -17.18
C LYS A 430 -23.64 21.48 -18.18
N LYS A 431 -24.49 21.32 -19.21
CA LYS A 431 -24.31 20.30 -20.25
C LYS A 431 -23.24 20.63 -21.30
N ALA A 432 -22.87 21.90 -21.46
CA ALA A 432 -21.84 22.32 -22.42
C ALA A 432 -20.40 22.16 -21.87
N LYS A 433 -20.23 21.83 -20.58
CA LYS A 433 -18.97 21.42 -19.97
C LYS A 433 -19.11 20.05 -19.29
N LEU A 434 -19.06 19.01 -20.10
CA LEU A 434 -18.52 17.67 -19.80
C LEU A 434 -18.11 17.00 -21.11
#